data_AF-A0A947QLU8-F1
#
_entry.id   AF-A0A947QLU8-F1
#
_cell.length_a   1.000
_cell.length_b   1.000
_cell.length_c   1.000
_cell.angle_alpha   90.00
_cell.angle_beta   90.00
_cell.angle_gamma   90.00
#
_symmetry.space_group_name_H-M   'P 1'
#
loop_
_entity.id
_entity.type
_entity.pdbx_description
1 polymer ?
#
loop_
_entity_poly.entity_id
_entity_poly.type
_entity_poly.pdbx_seq_one_letter_code
_entity_poly.pdbx_strand_id
1 'polypeptide(L)' 'MFLPTTSDEMKKLGWTQCDIILVSGDTYLDSPFIGVAVIGNLLTKEGYKVGIIAQPDIQNEHTA' A
#
# COMPACT_ATOMS: atom_id res chain seq x y z
N MET A 1 7.93 1.75 7.08
CA MET A 1 7.34 2.94 6.46
C MET A 1 6.07 2.47 5.80
N PHE A 2 4.92 3.07 6.11
CA PHE A 2 3.67 2.60 5.52
C PHE A 2 3.65 2.91 4.01
N LEU A 3 3.26 1.91 3.23
CA LEU A 3 2.95 2.08 1.82
C LEU A 3 1.66 2.91 1.68
N PRO A 4 1.54 3.81 0.69
CA PRO A 4 0.31 4.50 0.44
C PRO A 4 -0.81 3.51 0.06
N THR A 5 -1.96 3.70 0.70
CA THR A 5 -3.19 2.94 0.51
C THR A 5 -4.26 3.76 -0.22
N THR A 6 -4.06 5.07 -0.31
CA THR A 6 -4.99 6.00 -0.95
C THR A 6 -4.30 6.95 -1.93
N SER A 7 -5.07 7.46 -2.88
CA SER A 7 -4.61 8.48 -3.84
C SER A 7 -4.13 9.77 -3.15
N ASP A 8 -4.70 10.13 -1.99
CA ASP A 8 -4.28 11.33 -1.27
C ASP A 8 -2.94 11.14 -0.54
N GLU A 9 -2.65 9.93 -0.05
CA GLU A 9 -1.31 9.58 0.45
C GLU A 9 -0.28 9.61 -0.68
N MET A 10 -0.63 9.11 -1.87
CA MET A 10 0.24 9.25 -3.05
C MET A 10 0.53 10.71 -3.39
N LYS A 11 -0.49 11.59 -3.38
CA LYS A 11 -0.30 13.02 -3.62
C LYS A 11 0.63 13.67 -2.60
N LYS A 12 0.55 13.29 -1.32
CA LYS A 12 1.47 13.77 -0.27
C LYS A 12 2.91 13.35 -0.52
N LEU A 13 3.13 12.20 -1.18
CA LEU A 13 4.44 11.72 -1.63
C LEU A 13 4.87 12.35 -2.98
N GLY A 14 4.03 13.18 -3.59
CA GLY A 14 4.27 13.77 -4.92
C GLY A 14 4.14 12.76 -6.07
N TRP A 15 3.43 11.66 -5.84
CA TRP A 15 3.28 10.60 -6.84
C TRP A 15 1.98 10.79 -7.64
N THR A 16 2.10 10.81 -8.96
CA THR A 16 0.96 10.80 -9.87
C THR A 16 0.45 9.39 -10.15
N GLN A 17 1.33 8.38 -10.01
CA GLN A 17 1.03 6.96 -10.22
C GLN A 17 2.01 6.08 -9.43
N CYS A 18 1.58 4.85 -9.16
CA CYS A 18 2.44 3.77 -8.67
C CYS A 18 3.08 3.03 -9.85
N ASP A 19 4.29 2.54 -9.66
CA ASP A 19 4.92 1.59 -10.58
C ASP A 19 4.37 0.17 -10.33
N ILE A 20 4.05 -0.14 -9.07
CA ILE A 20 3.56 -1.44 -8.61
C ILE A 20 2.43 -1.24 -7.61
N ILE A 21 1.35 -2.02 -7.74
CA ILE A 21 0.27 -2.10 -6.76
C ILE A 21 0.21 -3.52 -6.21
N LEU A 22 0.34 -3.66 -4.89
CA LEU A 22 0.14 -4.92 -4.19
C LEU A 22 -1.33 -5.04 -3.80
N VAL A 23 -1.98 -6.15 -4.12
CA VAL A 23 -3.38 -6.41 -3.74
C VAL A 23 -3.40 -7.58 -2.76
N SER A 24 -3.99 -7.36 -1.59
CA SER A 24 -4.08 -8.35 -0.51
C SER A 24 -5.50 -8.44 0.03
N GLY A 25 -5.96 -9.66 0.31
CA GLY A 25 -7.23 -9.92 1.00
C GLY A 25 -7.16 -9.80 2.51
N ASP A 26 -5.96 -9.58 3.07
CA ASP A 26 -5.73 -9.37 4.51
C ASP A 26 -5.61 -7.88 4.84
N THR A 27 -5.81 -7.54 6.12
CA THR A 27 -5.46 -6.22 6.66
C THR A 27 -3.97 -5.93 6.44
N TYR A 28 -3.65 -4.72 5.97
CA TYR A 28 -2.26 -4.29 5.86
C TYR A 28 -1.71 -3.86 7.23
N LEU A 29 -0.64 -4.54 7.66
CA LEU A 29 0.18 -4.19 8.81
C LEU A 29 1.65 -4.13 8.34
N ASP A 30 2.33 -3.01 8.60
CA ASP A 30 3.76 -2.87 8.30
C ASP A 30 4.59 -3.63 9.35
N SER A 31 4.75 -4.94 9.12
CA SER A 31 5.42 -5.88 10.02
C SER A 31 6.27 -6.88 9.23
N PRO A 32 7.47 -7.27 9.73
CA PRO A 32 8.32 -8.27 9.07
C PRO A 32 7.68 -9.67 9.02
N PHE A 33 6.61 -9.90 9.79
CA PHE A 33 5.84 -11.15 9.76
C PHE A 33 4.78 -11.17 8.66
N ILE A 34 4.58 -10.06 7.95
CA ILE A 34 3.57 -9.93 6.90
C ILE A 34 4.28 -9.88 5.54
N GLY A 35 4.09 -10.91 4.72
CA GLY A 35 4.80 -11.07 3.45
C GLY A 35 4.64 -9.88 2.50
N VAL A 36 3.42 -9.33 2.39
CA VAL A 36 3.15 -8.17 1.51
C VAL A 36 3.91 -6.91 1.96
N ALA A 37 4.11 -6.73 3.28
CA ALA A 37 4.88 -5.63 3.82
C ALA A 37 6.38 -5.80 3.54
N VAL A 38 6.90 -7.02 3.65
CA VAL A 38 8.30 -7.32 3.30
C VAL A 38 8.57 -7.04 1.81
N ILE A 39 7.69 -7.53 0.93
CA ILE A 39 7.80 -7.32 -0.52
C ILE A 39 7.73 -5.83 -0.86
N GLY A 40 6.75 -5.09 -0.33
CA GLY A 40 6.60 -3.68 -0.62
C GLY A 40 7.76 -2.82 -0.09
N ASN A 41 8.29 -3.15 1.09
CA ASN A 41 9.48 -2.48 1.64
C ASN A 41 10.73 -2.75 0.79
N LEU A 42 10.91 -3.98 0.30
CA LEU A 42 12.03 -4.31 -0.61
C LEU A 42 11.93 -3.51 -1.91
N LEU A 43 10.77 -3.56 -2.58
CA LEU A 43 10.55 -2.84 -3.83
C LEU A 43 10.70 -1.31 -3.68
N THR A 44 10.20 -0.75 -2.57
CA THR A 44 10.39 0.68 -2.26
C THR A 44 11.87 1.02 -2.04
N LYS A 45 12.63 0.14 -1.38
CA LYS A 45 14.09 0.32 -1.21
C LYS A 45 14.86 0.29 -2.53
N GLU A 46 14.38 -0.51 -3.50
CA GLU A 46 14.92 -0.54 -4.86
C GLU A 46 14.48 0.66 -5.72
N GLY A 47 13.69 1.58 -5.16
CA GLY A 47 13.32 2.86 -5.79
C GLY A 47 11.98 2.85 -6.53
N TYR A 48 11.19 1.78 -6.46
CA TYR A 48 9.85 1.74 -7.05
C TYR A 48 8.82 2.49 -6.19
N LYS A 49 7.84 3.12 -6.85
CA LYS A 49 6.65 3.69 -6.20
C LYS A 49 5.62 2.58 -5.99
N VAL A 50 5.56 2.06 -4.77
CA VAL A 50 4.70 0.91 -4.44
C VAL A 50 3.51 1.39 -3.62
N GLY A 51 2.30 1.06 -4.06
CA GLY A 51 1.06 1.21 -3.29
C GLY A 51 0.48 -0.14 -2.87
N ILE A 52 -0.43 -0.15 -1.91
CA ILE A 52 -1.12 -1.36 -1.46
C ILE A 52 -2.63 -1.16 -1.36
N ILE A 53 -3.38 -2.13 -1.89
CA ILE A 53 -4.82 -2.28 -1.69
C ILE A 53 -5.01 -3.49 -0.78
N ALA A 54 -5.45 -3.24 0.44
CA ALA A 54 -5.73 -4.27 1.44
C ALA A 54 -7.23 -4.55 1.54
N GLN A 55 -7.63 -5.46 2.41
CA GLN A 55 -9.04 -5.71 2.70
C GLN A 55 -9.77 -4.38 2.98
N PRO A 56 -10.92 -4.11 2.33
CA PRO A 56 -11.70 -2.92 2.59
C PRO A 56 -12.24 -2.94 4.03
N ASP A 57 -12.38 -1.75 4.61
CA ASP A 57 -13.06 -1.61 5.87
C ASP A 57 -14.56 -1.94 5.69
N ILE A 58 -15.01 -3.00 6.34
CA ILE A 58 -16.40 -3.47 6.28
C ILE A 58 -17.36 -2.62 7.13
N GLN A 59 -16.85 -1.70 7.96
CA GLN A 59 -17.66 -0.82 8.79
C GLN A 59 -17.96 0.53 8.10
N ASN A 60 -17.27 0.83 7.00
CA ASN A 60 -17.42 2.08 6.27
C ASN A 60 -17.97 1.79 4.87
N GLU A 61 -19.19 2.25 4.56
CA GLU A 61 -19.81 2.14 3.22
C GLU A 61 -19.19 3.09 2.16
N HIS A 62 -17.96 3.54 2.38
CA HIS A 62 -17.23 4.27 1.35
C HIS A 62 -16.61 3.27 0.37
N THR A 63 -17.39 2.96 -0.66
CA THR A 63 -16.88 2.39 -1.92
C THR A 63 -15.67 3.21 -2.36
N ALA A 64 -14.54 2.52 -2.56
CA ALA A 64 -13.26 3.08 -3.01
C ALA A 64 -13.38 3.90 -4.31
#